data_AF-A0A6N6S373-F1
#
_entry.id   AF-A0A6N6S373-F1
#
_cell.length_a   1.000
_cell.length_b   1.000
_cell.length_c   1.000
_cell.angle_alpha   90.00
_cell.angle_beta   90.00
_cell.angle_gamma   90.00
#
_symmetry.space_group_name_H-M   'P 1'
#
loop_
_entity.id
_entity.type
_entity.pdbx_description
1 polymer ?
#
loop_
_entity_poly.entity_id
_entity_poly.type
_entity_poly.pdbx_seq_one_letter_code
_entity_poly.pdbx_strand_id
1 'polypeptide(L)'
;MYISIKNRIILLLIIFTLLPFILLRIVAYPRIQSDLQEVLIRNLDGIGHKQAELVTSWAQERMKNARVVANNPLMIKSAKITKEDKDYQDVAQYLEVVKNEYGYKGVLVSNDKGVVTVATAGESVGNDISQMDYFNQALQGNSFVSNVFPSEIPLTNEWGEKELGMPTMFVSTPLKDRDGVIIGVVAIRVDEKTLNELMLSLHLGKTGETYLVNKDGYMITESRFAAHLKEMGLVKKRCALELKLVNPETGEFTTGVKQCISGNNGFDAKGYKDYSGLTVLGVWRWLPELNWGVVAEIDRDEGYG
;
A
#
# COMPACT_ATOMS: atom_id res chain seq x y z
N MET A 1 -16.84 63.80 -31.25
CA MET A 1 -16.31 63.14 -32.47
C MET A 1 -17.37 62.15 -32.95
N TYR A 2 -18.16 62.50 -33.96
CA TYR A 2 -19.21 61.61 -34.47
C TYR A 2 -18.56 60.41 -35.17
N ILE A 3 -18.84 59.21 -34.69
CA ILE A 3 -18.40 57.98 -35.36
C ILE A 3 -19.10 57.95 -36.74
N SER A 4 -18.32 57.93 -37.82
CA SER A 4 -18.84 57.76 -39.17
C SER A 4 -19.75 56.53 -39.25
N ILE A 5 -20.87 56.60 -39.98
CA ILE A 5 -21.85 55.51 -40.14
C ILE A 5 -21.15 54.20 -40.54
N LYS A 6 -20.12 54.29 -41.40
CA LYS A 6 -19.29 53.15 -41.81
C LYS A 6 -18.62 52.47 -40.62
N ASN A 7 -18.03 53.24 -39.71
CA ASN A 7 -17.36 52.71 -38.53
C ASN A 7 -18.36 52.10 -37.53
N ARG A 8 -19.56 52.68 -37.41
CA ARG A 8 -20.63 52.12 -36.56
C ARG A 8 -21.13 50.77 -37.08
N ILE A 9 -21.30 50.62 -38.39
CA ILE A 9 -21.71 49.35 -39.02
C ILE A 9 -20.62 48.28 -38.86
N ILE A 10 -19.35 48.65 -39.09
CA ILE A 10 -18.21 47.73 -38.90
C ILE A 10 -18.15 47.23 -37.44
N LEU A 11 -18.34 48.12 -36.47
CA LEU A 11 -18.28 47.76 -35.05
C LEU A 11 -19.44 46.83 -34.63
N LEU A 12 -20.66 47.07 -35.14
CA LEU A 12 -21.80 46.18 -34.92
C LEU A 12 -21.58 44.79 -35.54
N LEU A 13 -20.98 44.72 -36.73
CA LEU A 13 -20.65 43.45 -37.38
C LEU A 13 -19.58 42.68 -36.60
N ILE A 14 -18.54 43.36 -36.10
CA ILE A 14 -17.50 42.74 -35.26
C ILE A 14 -18.09 42.19 -33.96
N ILE A 15 -18.97 42.96 -33.29
CA ILE A 15 -19.63 42.49 -32.07
C ILE A 15 -20.51 41.28 -32.40
N PHE A 16 -21.29 41.34 -33.47
CA PHE A 16 -22.19 40.25 -33.86
C PHE A 16 -21.43 38.96 -34.23
N THR A 17 -20.25 39.06 -34.85
CA THR A 17 -19.43 37.88 -35.16
C THR A 17 -18.68 37.34 -33.94
N LEU A 18 -18.25 38.20 -33.00
CA LEU A 18 -17.54 37.78 -31.79
C LEU A 18 -18.46 37.28 -30.67
N LEU A 19 -19.70 37.79 -30.59
CA LEU A 19 -20.66 37.45 -29.54
C LEU A 19 -20.92 35.94 -29.42
N PRO A 20 -21.14 35.17 -30.51
CA PRO A 20 -21.27 33.72 -30.44
C PRO A 20 -20.04 33.02 -29.86
N PHE A 21 -18.83 33.45 -30.21
CA PHE A 21 -17.60 32.86 -29.67
C PHE A 21 -17.41 33.16 -28.19
N ILE A 22 -17.75 34.38 -27.75
CA ILE A 22 -17.71 34.75 -26.33
C ILE A 22 -18.75 33.94 -25.55
N LEU A 23 -19.97 33.81 -26.07
CA LEU A 23 -21.02 32.99 -25.46
C LEU A 23 -20.62 31.51 -25.38
N LEU A 24 -20.04 30.97 -26.46
CA LEU A 24 -19.51 29.61 -26.48
C LEU A 24 -18.41 29.44 -25.43
N ARG A 25 -17.49 30.40 -25.32
CA ARG A 25 -16.44 30.38 -24.29
C ARG A 25 -17.00 30.45 -22.87
N ILE A 26 -18.06 31.20 -22.62
CA ILE A 26 -18.65 31.33 -21.27
C ILE A 26 -19.48 30.09 -20.89
N VAL A 27 -20.17 29.47 -21.86
CA VAL A 27 -21.10 28.37 -21.58
C VAL A 27 -20.45 27.00 -21.80
N ALA A 28 -19.83 26.80 -22.97
CA ALA A 28 -19.32 25.49 -23.36
C ALA A 28 -17.97 25.17 -22.69
N TYR A 29 -17.06 26.13 -22.60
CA TYR A 29 -15.71 25.87 -22.06
C TYR A 29 -15.73 25.40 -20.59
N PRO A 30 -16.44 26.06 -19.65
CA PRO A 30 -16.47 25.58 -18.26
C PRO A 30 -17.13 24.21 -18.12
N ARG A 31 -18.11 23.92 -18.97
CA ARG A 31 -18.78 22.62 -19.00
C ARG A 31 -17.86 21.51 -19.50
N ILE A 32 -17.18 21.73 -20.62
CA ILE A 32 -16.19 20.80 -21.16
C ILE A 32 -15.10 20.53 -20.14
N GLN A 33 -14.61 21.58 -19.47
CA GLN A 33 -13.60 21.42 -18.43
C GLN A 33 -14.14 20.58 -17.27
N SER A 34 -15.31 20.91 -16.72
CA SER A 34 -15.94 20.12 -15.64
C SER A 34 -16.15 18.65 -16.03
N ASP A 35 -16.65 18.38 -17.23
CA ASP A 35 -16.89 17.02 -17.72
C ASP A 35 -15.56 16.24 -17.84
N LEU A 36 -14.49 16.88 -18.32
CA LEU A 36 -13.15 16.28 -18.36
C LEU A 36 -12.62 15.99 -16.96
N GLN A 37 -12.75 16.94 -16.03
CA GLN A 37 -12.33 16.75 -14.64
C GLN A 37 -13.04 15.56 -14.00
N GLU A 38 -14.35 15.45 -14.19
CA GLU A 38 -15.17 14.36 -13.66
C GLU A 38 -14.74 13.01 -14.23
N VAL A 39 -14.53 12.91 -15.55
CA VAL A 39 -14.09 11.65 -16.19
C VAL A 39 -12.71 11.21 -15.69
N LEU A 40 -11.77 12.14 -15.55
CA LEU A 40 -10.42 11.85 -15.05
C LEU A 40 -10.45 11.35 -13.62
N ILE A 41 -11.18 12.05 -12.73
CA ILE A 41 -11.33 11.65 -11.35
C ILE A 41 -12.05 10.30 -11.26
N ARG A 42 -13.06 10.04 -12.09
CA ARG A 42 -13.74 8.74 -12.12
C ARG A 42 -12.79 7.61 -12.55
N ASN A 43 -11.93 7.86 -13.53
CA ASN A 43 -10.93 6.87 -13.96
C ASN A 43 -9.88 6.62 -12.87
N LEU A 44 -9.37 7.69 -12.25
CA LEU A 44 -8.42 7.61 -11.15
C LEU A 44 -9.03 6.89 -9.94
N ASP A 45 -10.31 7.16 -9.64
CA ASP A 45 -11.05 6.48 -8.59
C ASP A 45 -11.26 5.00 -8.89
N GLY A 46 -11.59 4.66 -10.14
CA GLY A 46 -11.66 3.27 -10.59
C GLY A 46 -10.34 2.52 -10.40
N ILE A 47 -9.20 3.16 -10.69
CA ILE A 47 -7.86 2.59 -10.47
C ILE A 47 -7.58 2.44 -8.96
N GLY A 48 -7.78 3.50 -8.17
CA GLY A 48 -7.57 3.46 -6.72
C GLY A 48 -8.45 2.42 -6.02
N HIS A 49 -9.71 2.29 -6.44
CA HIS A 49 -10.61 1.24 -5.98
C HIS A 49 -10.10 -0.15 -6.36
N LYS A 50 -9.67 -0.34 -7.61
CA LYS A 50 -9.16 -1.64 -8.06
C LYS A 50 -7.89 -2.05 -7.33
N GLN A 51 -6.97 -1.12 -7.10
CA GLN A 51 -5.77 -1.38 -6.31
C GLN A 51 -6.10 -1.74 -4.86
N ALA A 52 -7.04 -1.02 -4.24
CA ALA A 52 -7.54 -1.35 -2.90
C ALA A 52 -8.13 -2.78 -2.82
N GLU A 53 -8.91 -3.20 -3.82
CA GLU A 53 -9.40 -4.58 -3.90
C GLU A 53 -8.28 -5.61 -4.03
N LEU A 54 -7.26 -5.34 -4.88
CA LEU A 54 -6.13 -6.24 -5.09
C LEU A 54 -5.31 -6.42 -3.82
N VAL A 55 -5.03 -5.34 -3.10
CA VAL A 55 -4.30 -5.36 -1.82
C VAL A 55 -5.10 -6.12 -0.76
N THR A 56 -6.41 -5.85 -0.66
CA THR A 56 -7.30 -6.56 0.27
C THR A 56 -7.35 -8.06 -0.04
N SER A 57 -7.48 -8.42 -1.32
CA SER A 57 -7.52 -9.82 -1.75
C SER A 57 -6.21 -10.54 -1.47
N TRP A 58 -5.08 -9.87 -1.73
CA TRP A 58 -3.74 -10.38 -1.40
C TRP A 58 -3.61 -10.68 0.09
N ALA A 59 -4.01 -9.75 0.96
CA ALA A 59 -3.94 -9.93 2.40
C ALA A 59 -4.83 -11.09 2.87
N GLN A 60 -6.05 -11.17 2.36
CA GLN A 60 -6.98 -12.25 2.66
C GLN A 60 -6.46 -13.62 2.22
N GLU A 61 -5.79 -13.69 1.08
CA GLU A 61 -5.17 -14.92 0.58
C GLU A 61 -4.03 -15.36 1.51
N ARG A 62 -3.15 -14.45 1.94
CA ARG A 62 -2.08 -14.81 2.88
C ARG A 62 -2.62 -15.29 4.22
N MET A 63 -3.69 -14.66 4.72
CA MET A 63 -4.37 -15.13 5.93
C MET A 63 -4.99 -16.54 5.75
N LYS A 64 -5.54 -16.83 4.56
CA LYS A 64 -6.02 -18.19 4.23
C LYS A 64 -4.86 -19.19 4.23
N ASN A 65 -3.73 -18.85 3.63
CA ASN A 65 -2.54 -19.71 3.61
C ASN A 65 -2.02 -19.99 5.03
N ALA A 66 -1.94 -18.97 5.89
CA ALA A 66 -1.57 -19.14 7.29
C ALA A 66 -2.52 -20.10 8.03
N ARG A 67 -3.83 -19.98 7.80
CA ARG A 67 -4.82 -20.90 8.37
C ARG A 67 -4.67 -22.34 7.87
N VAL A 68 -4.36 -22.54 6.58
CA VAL A 68 -4.11 -23.87 6.03
C VAL A 68 -2.92 -24.52 6.74
N VAL A 69 -1.85 -23.76 6.97
CA VAL A 69 -0.69 -24.24 7.73
C VAL A 69 -1.10 -24.59 9.16
N ALA A 70 -1.74 -23.66 9.89
CA ALA A 70 -2.10 -23.88 11.29
C ALA A 70 -3.09 -25.03 11.52
N ASN A 71 -3.98 -25.29 10.56
CA ASN A 71 -4.98 -26.37 10.65
C ASN A 71 -4.44 -27.73 10.20
N ASN A 72 -3.18 -27.83 9.76
CA ASN A 72 -2.56 -29.11 9.48
C ASN A 72 -2.38 -29.91 10.80
N PRO A 73 -2.88 -31.15 10.90
CA PRO A 73 -2.79 -31.95 12.14
C PRO A 73 -1.37 -32.13 12.71
N LEU A 74 -0.33 -32.05 11.87
CA LEU A 74 1.07 -32.08 12.31
C LEU A 74 1.43 -30.89 13.20
N MET A 75 0.76 -29.75 13.03
CA MET A 75 1.10 -28.51 13.73
C MET A 75 0.70 -28.50 15.20
N ILE A 76 -0.25 -29.32 15.65
CA ILE A 76 -0.69 -29.30 17.06
C ILE A 76 0.49 -29.56 18.02
N LYS A 77 1.41 -30.44 17.64
CA LYS A 77 2.59 -30.75 18.46
C LYS A 77 3.62 -29.61 18.45
N SER A 78 3.65 -28.80 17.38
CA SER A 78 4.66 -27.78 17.18
C SER A 78 4.71 -26.72 18.27
N ALA A 79 3.60 -26.49 18.99
CA ALA A 79 3.54 -25.56 20.13
C ALA A 79 4.36 -25.98 21.36
N LYS A 80 4.79 -27.24 21.47
CA LYS A 80 5.45 -27.77 22.68
C LYS A 80 6.77 -28.50 22.44
N ILE A 81 7.12 -28.76 21.17
CA ILE A 81 8.34 -29.49 20.83
C ILE A 81 9.56 -28.57 20.81
N THR A 82 10.72 -29.22 20.97
CA THR A 82 12.06 -28.66 21.00
C THR A 82 12.93 -29.31 19.92
N LYS A 83 14.14 -28.82 19.68
CA LYS A 83 15.02 -29.35 18.62
C LYS A 83 15.45 -30.80 18.86
N GLU A 84 15.37 -31.25 20.10
CA GLU A 84 15.71 -32.59 20.57
C GLU A 84 14.59 -33.61 20.30
N ASP A 85 13.36 -33.15 20.08
CA ASP A 85 12.22 -34.00 19.82
C ASP A 85 12.25 -34.57 18.40
N LYS A 86 11.89 -35.86 18.25
CA LYS A 86 11.88 -36.55 16.96
C LYS A 86 10.97 -35.85 15.94
N ASP A 87 9.82 -35.35 16.39
CA ASP A 87 8.82 -34.70 15.55
C ASP A 87 9.25 -33.30 15.05
N TYR A 88 10.30 -32.70 15.63
CA TYR A 88 10.76 -31.36 15.25
C TYR A 88 11.19 -31.28 13.80
N GLN A 89 11.95 -32.28 13.33
CA GLN A 89 12.49 -32.28 11.97
C GLN A 89 11.38 -32.35 10.92
N ASP A 90 10.33 -33.14 11.19
CA ASP A 90 9.18 -33.27 10.29
C ASP A 90 8.40 -31.94 10.19
N VAL A 91 8.17 -31.27 11.32
CA VAL A 91 7.51 -29.95 11.34
C VAL A 91 8.38 -28.90 10.65
N ALA A 92 9.67 -28.83 10.98
CA ALA A 92 10.58 -27.87 10.38
C ALA A 92 10.69 -28.08 8.85
N GLN A 93 10.77 -29.33 8.37
CA GLN A 93 10.77 -29.64 6.95
C GLN A 93 9.46 -29.24 6.28
N TYR A 94 8.31 -29.49 6.92
CA TYR A 94 7.02 -29.02 6.41
C TYR A 94 6.96 -27.50 6.28
N LEU A 95 7.44 -26.76 7.30
CA LEU A 95 7.49 -25.30 7.25
C LEU A 95 8.43 -24.79 6.14
N GLU A 96 9.54 -25.48 5.89
CA GLU A 96 10.44 -25.16 4.77
C GLU A 96 9.77 -25.37 3.41
N VAL A 97 9.00 -26.44 3.24
CA VAL A 97 8.20 -26.66 2.02
C VAL A 97 7.20 -25.52 1.84
N VAL A 98 6.45 -25.16 2.89
CA VAL A 98 5.52 -24.02 2.86
C VAL A 98 6.25 -22.72 2.48
N LYS A 99 7.41 -22.46 3.08
CA LYS A 99 8.21 -21.27 2.77
C LYS A 99 8.57 -21.21 1.28
N ASN A 100 9.06 -22.31 0.73
CA ASN A 100 9.58 -22.35 -0.64
C ASN A 100 8.47 -22.35 -1.69
N GLU A 101 7.41 -23.15 -1.51
CA GLU A 101 6.31 -23.27 -2.48
C GLU A 101 5.50 -21.98 -2.59
N TYR A 102 5.27 -21.28 -1.48
CA TYR A 102 4.54 -20.01 -1.48
C TYR A 102 5.45 -18.77 -1.63
N GLY A 103 6.77 -18.94 -1.63
CA GLY A 103 7.74 -17.85 -1.75
C GLY A 103 7.81 -16.92 -0.53
N TYR A 104 7.52 -17.42 0.67
CA TYR A 104 7.63 -16.64 1.91
C TYR A 104 9.07 -16.47 2.37
N LYS A 105 9.32 -15.48 3.24
CA LYS A 105 10.67 -15.24 3.78
C LYS A 105 10.99 -16.09 5.01
N GLY A 106 9.96 -16.51 5.73
CA GLY A 106 10.09 -17.36 6.91
C GLY A 106 8.73 -17.81 7.39
N VAL A 107 8.72 -18.93 8.11
CA VAL A 107 7.55 -19.41 8.84
C VAL A 107 8.00 -19.82 10.23
N LEU A 108 7.24 -19.41 11.23
CA LEU A 108 7.51 -19.74 12.63
C LEU A 108 6.23 -20.17 13.35
N VAL A 109 6.43 -20.93 14.41
CA VAL A 109 5.41 -21.29 15.37
C VAL A 109 5.89 -20.90 16.76
N SER A 110 5.01 -20.30 17.55
CA SER A 110 5.23 -20.08 18.97
C SER A 110 4.25 -20.88 19.82
N ASN A 111 4.60 -21.06 21.09
CA ASN A 111 3.64 -21.44 22.11
C ASN A 111 2.72 -20.25 22.48
N ASP A 112 1.77 -20.51 23.39
CA ASP A 112 0.81 -19.55 23.94
C ASP A 112 1.44 -18.42 24.79
N LYS A 113 2.73 -18.53 25.12
CA LYS A 113 3.51 -17.50 25.82
C LYS A 113 4.36 -16.64 24.88
N GLY A 114 4.36 -16.93 23.58
CA GLY A 114 5.13 -16.18 22.58
C GLY A 114 6.56 -16.65 22.40
N VAL A 115 6.96 -17.79 22.99
CA VAL A 115 8.29 -18.36 22.71
C VAL A 115 8.21 -19.16 21.41
N VAL A 116 9.05 -18.82 20.44
CA VAL A 116 9.16 -19.53 19.17
C VAL A 116 9.70 -20.95 19.41
N THR A 117 8.92 -21.97 19.05
CA THR A 117 9.24 -23.38 19.28
C THR A 117 9.79 -24.07 18.03
N VAL A 118 9.26 -23.73 16.85
CA VAL A 118 9.72 -24.25 15.56
C VAL A 118 9.76 -23.11 14.55
N ALA A 119 10.81 -23.06 13.73
CA ALA A 119 10.89 -22.07 12.68
C ALA A 119 11.74 -22.56 11.50
N THR A 120 11.52 -21.96 10.33
CA THR A 120 12.36 -22.14 9.15
C THR A 120 13.75 -21.52 9.33
N ALA A 121 14.72 -21.98 8.56
CA ALA A 121 16.07 -21.44 8.51
C ALA A 121 16.05 -19.92 8.21
N GLY A 122 16.74 -19.16 9.05
CA GLY A 122 16.77 -17.69 9.04
C GLY A 122 15.95 -17.06 10.16
N GLU A 123 14.93 -17.76 10.66
CA GLU A 123 14.21 -17.38 11.88
C GLU A 123 14.87 -18.02 13.12
N SER A 124 14.61 -17.47 14.30
CA SER A 124 15.27 -17.89 15.54
C SER A 124 14.30 -18.58 16.50
N VAL A 125 14.53 -19.88 16.73
CA VAL A 125 13.86 -20.64 17.80
C VAL A 125 14.31 -20.14 19.15
N GLY A 126 13.38 -20.00 20.09
CA GLY A 126 13.59 -19.45 21.43
C GLY A 126 13.35 -17.94 21.54
N ASN A 127 13.19 -17.22 20.43
CA ASN A 127 12.84 -15.80 20.47
C ASN A 127 11.47 -15.59 21.12
N ASP A 128 11.34 -14.46 21.83
CA ASP A 128 10.10 -14.02 22.44
C ASP A 128 9.39 -13.02 21.50
N ILE A 129 8.19 -13.39 21.05
CA ILE A 129 7.31 -12.57 20.21
C ILE A 129 6.07 -12.07 20.97
N SER A 130 6.03 -12.22 22.30
CA SER A 130 4.86 -11.87 23.14
C SER A 130 4.44 -10.40 23.04
N GLN A 131 5.39 -9.51 22.75
CA GLN A 131 5.16 -8.07 22.61
C GLN A 131 4.70 -7.67 21.20
N MET A 132 4.72 -8.60 20.24
CA MET A 132 4.38 -8.30 18.85
C MET A 132 2.86 -8.25 18.66
N ASP A 133 2.41 -7.33 17.81
CA ASP A 133 0.98 -7.12 17.53
C ASP A 133 0.33 -8.37 16.91
N TYR A 134 1.01 -9.00 15.95
CA TYR A 134 0.55 -10.20 15.26
C TYR A 134 0.42 -11.40 16.20
N PHE A 135 1.26 -11.51 17.22
CA PHE A 135 1.12 -12.53 18.25
C PHE A 135 -0.15 -12.30 19.08
N ASN A 136 -0.31 -11.07 19.59
CA ASN A 136 -1.43 -10.70 20.44
C ASN A 136 -2.79 -10.83 19.72
N GLN A 137 -2.86 -10.45 18.45
CA GLN A 137 -4.06 -10.61 17.62
C GLN A 137 -4.39 -12.08 17.37
N ALA A 138 -3.38 -12.91 17.10
CA ALA A 138 -3.57 -14.35 16.91
C ALA A 138 -4.03 -15.05 18.20
N LEU A 139 -3.50 -14.68 19.36
CA LEU A 139 -3.97 -15.20 20.66
C LEU A 139 -5.41 -14.82 20.99
N GLN A 140 -5.91 -13.71 20.45
CA GLN A 140 -7.33 -13.33 20.55
C GLN A 140 -8.24 -14.12 19.59
N GLY A 141 -7.64 -15.00 18.78
CA GLY A 141 -8.37 -15.88 17.85
C GLY A 141 -8.46 -15.35 16.43
N ASN A 142 -7.81 -14.23 16.10
CA ASN A 142 -7.89 -13.59 14.79
C ASN A 142 -6.76 -14.04 13.87
N SER A 143 -7.03 -14.17 12.57
CA SER A 143 -5.93 -14.08 11.59
C SER A 143 -5.63 -12.59 11.36
N PHE A 144 -4.35 -12.22 11.33
CA PHE A 144 -3.95 -10.81 11.32
C PHE A 144 -2.72 -10.56 10.45
N VAL A 145 -2.71 -9.41 9.77
CA VAL A 145 -1.55 -8.90 9.02
C VAL A 145 -0.96 -7.73 9.80
N SER A 146 0.31 -7.82 10.18
CA SER A 146 0.99 -6.72 10.87
C SER A 146 1.18 -5.52 9.94
N ASN A 147 1.54 -4.38 10.53
CA ASN A 147 2.12 -3.30 9.74
C ASN A 147 3.41 -3.75 9.06
N VAL A 148 3.83 -3.02 8.01
CA VAL A 148 5.16 -3.19 7.42
C VAL A 148 6.18 -2.51 8.33
N PHE A 149 7.24 -3.22 8.70
CA PHE A 149 8.30 -2.74 9.59
C PHE A 149 9.68 -3.19 9.08
N PRO A 150 10.78 -2.54 9.51
CA PRO A 150 12.13 -2.96 9.14
C PRO A 150 12.48 -4.30 9.78
N SER A 151 12.93 -5.27 8.99
CA SER A 151 13.29 -6.60 9.48
C SER A 151 14.43 -6.55 10.51
N GLU A 152 14.21 -7.23 11.63
CA GLU A 152 15.20 -7.44 12.71
C GLU A 152 16.24 -8.52 12.37
N ILE A 153 16.04 -9.24 11.26
CA ILE A 153 16.98 -10.21 10.70
C ILE A 153 17.40 -9.82 9.27
N PRO A 154 18.60 -10.21 8.80
CA PRO A 154 18.99 -9.97 7.42
C PRO A 154 18.11 -10.75 6.42
N LEU A 155 17.40 -10.02 5.56
CA LEU A 155 16.60 -10.60 4.47
C LEU A 155 17.28 -10.35 3.12
N THR A 156 16.91 -11.14 2.12
CA THR A 156 17.43 -10.95 0.76
C THR A 156 16.79 -9.73 0.12
N ASN A 157 17.60 -8.76 -0.28
CA ASN A 157 17.18 -7.52 -0.91
C ASN A 157 17.00 -7.65 -2.43
N GLU A 158 16.70 -6.54 -3.09
CA GLU A 158 16.41 -6.43 -4.52
C GLU A 158 17.60 -6.85 -5.41
N TRP A 159 18.81 -6.84 -4.87
CA TRP A 159 20.06 -7.23 -5.54
C TRP A 159 20.52 -8.66 -5.19
N GLY A 160 19.75 -9.39 -4.39
CA GLY A 160 20.09 -10.74 -3.96
C GLY A 160 21.03 -10.81 -2.75
N GLU A 161 21.33 -9.69 -2.11
CA GLU A 161 22.22 -9.60 -0.95
C GLU A 161 21.45 -9.65 0.36
N LYS A 162 22.09 -10.07 1.46
CA LYS A 162 21.48 -10.05 2.79
C LYS A 162 21.59 -8.65 3.39
N GLU A 163 20.45 -8.02 3.67
CA GLU A 163 20.34 -6.68 4.23
C GLU A 163 19.44 -6.67 5.48
N LEU A 164 19.91 -6.02 6.54
CA LEU A 164 19.14 -5.76 7.75
C LEU A 164 18.20 -4.56 7.52
N GLY A 165 17.00 -4.59 8.10
CA GLY A 165 16.04 -3.50 7.98
C GLY A 165 15.26 -3.49 6.67
N MET A 166 15.32 -4.56 5.87
CA MET A 166 14.41 -4.75 4.73
C MET A 166 12.95 -4.66 5.19
N PRO A 167 12.06 -3.93 4.47
CA PRO A 167 10.64 -3.91 4.80
C PRO A 167 10.08 -5.33 4.81
N THR A 168 9.29 -5.64 5.82
CA THR A 168 8.66 -6.96 5.97
C THR A 168 7.44 -6.84 6.87
N MET A 169 6.59 -7.85 6.84
CA MET A 169 5.42 -7.95 7.71
C MET A 169 5.15 -9.42 8.03
N PHE A 170 4.31 -9.65 9.03
CA PHE A 170 3.86 -10.97 9.44
C PHE A 170 2.38 -11.14 9.18
N VAL A 171 2.04 -12.33 8.68
CA VAL A 171 0.67 -12.83 8.65
C VAL A 171 0.57 -13.94 9.68
N SER A 172 -0.29 -13.75 10.67
CA SER A 172 -0.42 -14.63 11.83
C SER A 172 -1.81 -15.23 11.92
N THR A 173 -1.91 -16.38 12.58
CA THR A 173 -3.18 -17.02 12.90
C THR A 173 -3.04 -17.88 14.16
N PRO A 174 -4.11 -18.05 14.96
CA PRO A 174 -4.09 -18.98 16.09
C PRO A 174 -3.77 -20.40 15.66
N LEU A 175 -2.90 -21.06 16.41
CA LEU A 175 -2.74 -22.51 16.40
C LEU A 175 -3.65 -23.10 17.48
N LYS A 176 -4.60 -23.94 17.07
CA LYS A 176 -5.59 -24.54 17.97
C LYS A 176 -5.37 -26.04 18.11
N ASP A 177 -5.65 -26.57 19.29
CA ASP A 177 -5.74 -28.01 19.50
C ASP A 177 -7.08 -28.58 19.01
N ARG A 178 -7.32 -29.87 19.28
CA ARG A 178 -8.54 -30.58 18.84
C ARG A 178 -9.80 -30.10 19.57
N ASP A 179 -9.65 -29.51 20.75
CA ASP A 179 -10.75 -28.97 21.55
C ASP A 179 -11.03 -27.50 21.21
N GLY A 180 -10.26 -26.93 20.27
CA GLY A 180 -10.38 -25.55 19.81
C GLY A 180 -9.64 -24.54 20.71
N VAL A 181 -8.87 -25.00 21.69
CA VAL A 181 -8.08 -24.15 22.58
C VAL A 181 -6.88 -23.62 21.81
N ILE A 182 -6.63 -22.31 21.91
CA ILE A 182 -5.45 -21.68 21.32
C ILE A 182 -4.23 -22.09 22.15
N ILE A 183 -3.33 -22.85 21.53
CA ILE A 183 -2.11 -23.39 22.16
C ILE A 183 -0.84 -22.68 21.67
N GLY A 184 -0.97 -21.76 20.72
CA GLY A 184 0.14 -21.05 20.12
C GLY A 184 -0.26 -20.21 18.92
N VAL A 185 0.74 -19.77 18.15
CA VAL A 185 0.56 -18.92 16.97
C VAL A 185 1.41 -19.47 15.83
N VAL A 186 0.84 -19.53 14.63
CA VAL A 186 1.61 -19.66 13.39
C VAL A 186 1.76 -18.27 12.79
N ALA A 187 3.00 -17.88 12.46
CA ALA A 187 3.27 -16.62 11.78
C ALA A 187 4.14 -16.84 10.54
N ILE A 188 3.76 -16.20 9.44
CA ILE A 188 4.43 -16.26 8.15
C ILE A 188 5.02 -14.88 7.89
N ARG A 189 6.33 -14.82 7.67
CA ARG A 189 7.01 -13.59 7.25
C ARG A 189 6.90 -13.43 5.74
N VAL A 190 6.39 -12.28 5.32
CA VAL A 190 6.24 -11.91 3.91
C VAL A 190 6.98 -10.59 3.64
N ASP A 191 7.43 -10.41 2.40
CA ASP A 191 7.98 -9.15 1.91
C ASP A 191 6.91 -8.36 1.14
N GLU A 192 7.26 -7.15 0.76
CA GLU A 192 6.43 -6.20 0.01
C GLU A 192 6.49 -6.43 -1.51
N LYS A 193 7.27 -7.41 -2.00
CA LYS A 193 7.50 -7.60 -3.44
C LYS A 193 6.21 -7.75 -4.24
N THR A 194 5.32 -8.63 -3.80
CA THR A 194 4.01 -8.81 -4.47
C THR A 194 3.14 -7.55 -4.37
N LEU A 195 3.19 -6.82 -3.26
CA LEU A 195 2.47 -5.55 -3.13
C LEU A 195 3.01 -4.51 -4.12
N ASN A 196 4.34 -4.41 -4.28
CA ASN A 196 4.96 -3.54 -5.27
C ASN A 196 4.46 -3.88 -6.69
N GLU A 197 4.46 -5.15 -7.06
CA GLU A 197 3.96 -5.61 -8.36
C GLU A 197 2.47 -5.26 -8.57
N LEU A 198 1.64 -5.44 -7.54
CA LEU A 198 0.23 -5.06 -7.59
C LEU A 198 0.07 -3.56 -7.78
N MET A 199 0.72 -2.75 -6.95
CA MET A 199 0.61 -1.28 -7.01
C MET A 199 1.17 -0.70 -8.32
N LEU A 200 2.17 -1.33 -8.93
CA LEU A 200 2.75 -0.89 -10.21
C LEU A 200 1.96 -1.38 -11.44
N SER A 201 1.02 -2.32 -11.26
CA SER A 201 0.29 -2.96 -12.38
C SER A 201 -0.71 -2.06 -13.10
N LEU A 202 -1.21 -1.01 -12.44
CA LEU A 202 -2.19 -0.07 -13.00
C LEU A 202 -1.70 1.35 -12.81
N HIS A 203 -1.66 2.12 -13.90
CA HIS A 203 -1.34 3.55 -13.87
C HIS A 203 -2.17 4.31 -14.91
N LEU A 204 -2.42 5.59 -14.62
CA LEU A 204 -3.12 6.50 -15.52
C LEU A 204 -2.12 7.45 -16.17
N GLY A 205 -2.05 7.44 -17.50
CA GLY A 205 -1.15 8.34 -18.23
C GLY A 205 0.34 8.09 -17.91
N LYS A 206 1.15 9.16 -18.04
CA LYS A 206 2.60 9.17 -17.87
C LYS A 206 3.05 9.58 -16.47
N THR A 207 2.24 10.35 -15.75
CA THR A 207 2.51 10.89 -14.41
C THR A 207 1.63 10.27 -13.32
N GLY A 208 0.60 9.50 -13.68
CA GLY A 208 -0.26 8.88 -12.69
C GLY A 208 0.40 7.72 -11.95
N GLU A 209 0.28 7.65 -10.64
CA GLU A 209 0.83 6.57 -9.82
C GLU A 209 -0.16 6.12 -8.76
N THR A 210 0.06 4.92 -8.25
CA THR A 210 -0.64 4.43 -7.06
C THR A 210 0.36 3.83 -6.08
N TYR A 211 0.20 4.16 -4.80
CA TYR A 211 1.09 3.67 -3.75
C TYR A 211 0.31 3.40 -2.47
N LEU A 212 0.94 2.61 -1.59
CA LEU A 212 0.43 2.36 -0.25
C LEU A 212 1.14 3.23 0.79
N VAL A 213 0.39 3.68 1.79
CA VAL A 213 0.86 4.45 2.94
C VAL A 213 0.44 3.77 4.24
N ASN A 214 1.33 3.72 5.24
CA ASN A 214 0.95 3.27 6.58
C ASN A 214 0.34 4.41 7.41
N LYS A 215 -0.22 4.06 8.58
CA LYS A 215 -0.77 5.03 9.55
C LYS A 215 0.20 6.14 10.00
N ASP A 216 1.51 5.93 9.85
CA ASP A 216 2.55 6.88 10.27
C ASP A 216 2.98 7.81 9.11
N GLY A 217 2.34 7.67 7.94
CA GLY A 217 2.55 8.48 6.75
C GLY A 217 3.78 8.10 5.93
N TYR A 218 4.33 6.89 6.12
CA TYR A 218 5.39 6.36 5.28
C TYR A 218 4.82 5.54 4.14
N MET A 219 5.42 5.70 2.96
CA MET A 219 5.16 4.80 1.84
C MET A 219 5.59 3.38 2.21
N ILE A 220 4.79 2.36 1.91
CA ILE A 220 5.11 0.94 2.19
C ILE A 220 5.36 0.10 0.95
N THR A 221 5.23 0.71 -0.23
CA THR A 221 5.57 0.12 -1.53
C THR A 221 6.62 0.97 -2.25
N GLU A 222 7.18 0.46 -3.33
CA GLU A 222 8.00 1.27 -4.24
C GLU A 222 7.14 2.20 -5.10
N SER A 223 7.65 3.40 -5.35
CA SER A 223 7.12 4.28 -6.39
C SER A 223 7.74 3.93 -7.73
N ARG A 224 6.97 4.05 -8.81
CA ARG A 224 7.51 3.95 -10.18
C ARG A 224 8.49 5.08 -10.51
N PHE A 225 8.54 6.13 -9.69
CA PHE A 225 9.47 7.24 -9.80
C PHE A 225 10.69 7.10 -8.89
N ALA A 226 10.94 5.92 -8.30
CA ALA A 226 12.04 5.70 -7.35
C ALA A 226 13.41 6.21 -7.82
N ALA A 227 13.73 6.08 -9.11
CA ALA A 227 14.98 6.61 -9.68
C ALA A 227 15.07 8.13 -9.56
N HIS A 228 14.00 8.84 -9.94
CA HIS A 228 13.94 10.30 -9.84
C HIS A 228 13.94 10.78 -8.37
N LEU A 229 13.23 10.07 -7.49
CA LEU A 229 13.19 10.38 -6.06
C LEU A 229 14.58 10.23 -5.39
N LYS A 230 15.41 9.30 -5.89
CA LYS A 230 16.81 9.16 -5.49
C LYS A 230 17.67 10.32 -5.98
N GLU A 231 17.49 10.76 -7.23
CA GLU A 231 18.19 11.92 -7.79
C GLU A 231 17.87 13.21 -7.02
N MET A 232 16.62 13.37 -6.57
CA MET A 232 16.18 14.49 -5.73
C MET A 232 16.69 14.39 -4.29
N GLY A 233 17.27 13.26 -3.88
CA GLY A 233 17.73 13.02 -2.50
C GLY A 233 16.60 12.81 -1.49
N LEU A 234 15.36 12.58 -1.94
CA LEU A 234 14.21 12.27 -1.07
C LEU A 234 14.29 10.85 -0.53
N VAL A 235 14.96 9.95 -1.26
CA VAL A 235 15.15 8.54 -0.93
C VAL A 235 16.60 8.17 -1.19
N LYS A 236 17.23 7.39 -0.31
CA LYS A 236 18.59 6.87 -0.50
C LYS A 236 18.58 5.49 -1.15
N LYS A 237 17.79 4.57 -0.60
CA LYS A 237 17.79 3.16 -1.02
C LYS A 237 16.50 2.74 -1.67
N ARG A 238 15.36 2.95 -1.01
CA ARG A 238 14.05 2.42 -1.40
C ARG A 238 12.94 3.32 -0.87
N CYS A 239 11.83 3.44 -1.57
CA CYS A 239 10.73 4.29 -1.12
C CYS A 239 10.05 3.70 0.12
N ALA A 240 9.89 2.37 0.14
CA ALA A 240 9.24 1.65 1.23
C ALA A 240 9.96 1.90 2.58
N LEU A 241 9.22 2.44 3.55
CA LEU A 241 9.65 2.84 4.90
C LEU A 241 10.70 3.97 4.96
N GLU A 242 11.17 4.51 3.84
CA GLU A 242 12.10 5.65 3.82
C GLU A 242 11.38 6.96 3.49
N LEU A 243 10.47 6.92 2.52
CA LEU A 243 9.77 8.09 2.03
C LEU A 243 8.56 8.42 2.92
N LYS A 244 8.66 9.53 3.65
CA LYS A 244 7.53 10.10 4.38
C LYS A 244 6.73 11.03 3.46
N LEU A 245 5.43 10.81 3.38
CA LEU A 245 4.54 11.48 2.42
C LEU A 245 4.05 12.82 2.98
N VAL A 246 4.97 13.77 3.00
CA VAL A 246 4.72 15.15 3.46
C VAL A 246 4.88 16.13 2.31
N ASN A 247 4.11 17.21 2.33
CA ASN A 247 4.32 18.33 1.43
C ASN A 247 5.68 18.98 1.80
N PRO A 248 6.64 19.09 0.85
CA PRO A 248 7.97 19.62 1.13
C PRO A 248 7.96 21.11 1.54
N GLU A 249 6.93 21.86 1.17
CA GLU A 249 6.78 23.29 1.51
C GLU A 249 6.29 23.49 2.96
N THR A 250 5.43 22.61 3.48
CA THR A 250 4.80 22.78 4.80
C THR A 250 5.30 21.81 5.86
N GLY A 251 5.87 20.66 5.44
CA GLY A 251 6.22 19.55 6.34
C GLY A 251 5.02 18.76 6.88
N GLU A 252 3.78 19.13 6.52
CA GLU A 252 2.58 18.38 6.89
C GLU A 252 2.36 17.21 5.92
N PHE A 253 1.62 16.18 6.37
CA PHE A 253 1.15 15.13 5.46
C PHE A 253 0.42 15.72 4.26
N THR A 254 0.63 15.13 3.08
CA THR A 254 -0.12 15.50 1.87
C THR A 254 -1.62 15.35 2.12
N THR A 255 -2.45 16.10 1.40
CA THR A 255 -3.91 16.11 1.62
C THR A 255 -4.50 14.70 1.55
N GLY A 256 -4.13 13.92 0.53
CA GLY A 256 -4.61 12.55 0.38
C GLY A 256 -4.21 11.65 1.55
N VAL A 257 -2.95 11.73 2.00
CA VAL A 257 -2.45 10.94 3.12
C VAL A 257 -3.11 11.33 4.44
N LYS A 258 -3.27 12.64 4.70
CA LYS A 258 -3.94 13.17 5.89
C LYS A 258 -5.39 12.66 6.00
N GLN A 259 -6.11 12.64 4.88
CA GLN A 259 -7.47 12.12 4.83
C GLN A 259 -7.53 10.60 4.99
N CYS A 260 -6.65 9.86 4.29
CA CYS A 260 -6.53 8.41 4.42
C CYS A 260 -6.29 7.98 5.86
N ILE A 261 -5.28 8.55 6.53
CA ILE A 261 -4.91 8.20 7.92
C ILE A 261 -6.04 8.57 8.90
N SER A 262 -6.85 9.59 8.58
CA SER A 262 -8.05 9.95 9.35
C SER A 262 -9.23 8.99 9.12
N GLY A 263 -9.06 7.95 8.29
CA GLY A 263 -10.08 6.97 7.95
C GLY A 263 -11.06 7.41 6.86
N ASN A 264 -10.78 8.53 6.19
CA ASN A 264 -11.66 9.09 5.17
C ASN A 264 -11.28 8.60 3.77
N ASN A 265 -12.29 8.26 2.97
CA ASN A 265 -12.15 8.01 1.54
C ASN A 265 -12.59 9.25 0.77
N GLY A 266 -11.93 9.57 -0.34
CA GLY A 266 -12.29 10.76 -1.12
C GLY A 266 -11.34 11.07 -2.25
N PHE A 267 -11.46 12.28 -2.79
CA PHE A 267 -10.65 12.78 -3.88
C PHE A 267 -10.49 14.30 -3.81
N ASP A 268 -9.50 14.81 -4.53
CA ASP A 268 -9.30 16.24 -4.78
C ASP A 268 -9.08 16.49 -6.28
N ALA A 269 -10.08 17.12 -6.90
CA ALA A 269 -10.07 17.52 -8.31
C ALA A 269 -9.52 18.94 -8.54
N LYS A 270 -9.30 19.72 -7.48
CA LYS A 270 -8.66 21.05 -7.61
C LYS A 270 -7.14 20.89 -7.64
N GLY A 271 -6.67 19.92 -6.88
CA GLY A 271 -5.29 19.50 -6.77
C GLY A 271 -4.62 20.00 -5.50
N TYR A 272 -3.61 19.25 -5.05
CA TYR A 272 -2.79 19.55 -3.88
C TYR A 272 -1.33 19.21 -4.15
N LYS A 273 -0.44 19.65 -3.26
CA LYS A 273 1.00 19.36 -3.35
C LYS A 273 1.28 17.95 -2.85
N ASP A 274 1.86 17.13 -3.72
CA ASP A 274 2.35 15.80 -3.37
C ASP A 274 3.66 15.86 -2.57
N TYR A 275 4.26 14.70 -2.35
CA TYR A 275 5.53 14.56 -1.65
C TYR A 275 6.74 15.03 -2.48
N SER A 276 6.58 15.23 -3.80
CA SER A 276 7.60 15.79 -4.70
C SER A 276 7.49 17.32 -4.84
N GLY A 277 6.39 17.91 -4.37
CA GLY A 277 6.09 19.35 -4.51
C GLY A 277 5.33 19.70 -5.80
N LEU A 278 4.94 18.70 -6.59
CA LEU A 278 4.10 18.86 -7.77
C LEU A 278 2.62 18.98 -7.37
N THR A 279 1.85 19.69 -8.20
CA THR A 279 0.40 19.80 -7.96
C THR A 279 -0.28 18.61 -8.61
N VAL A 280 -0.82 17.71 -7.81
CA VAL A 280 -1.46 16.48 -8.28
C VAL A 280 -2.96 16.51 -8.01
N LEU A 281 -3.72 15.83 -8.86
CA LEU A 281 -5.07 15.38 -8.56
C LEU A 281 -4.97 14.04 -7.86
N GLY A 282 -5.78 13.81 -6.83
CA GLY A 282 -5.64 12.62 -6.01
C GLY A 282 -6.97 11.97 -5.65
N VAL A 283 -6.95 10.65 -5.51
CA VAL A 283 -7.99 9.82 -4.90
C VAL A 283 -7.35 8.98 -3.83
N TRP A 284 -8.04 8.79 -2.71
CA TRP A 284 -7.49 8.07 -1.57
C TRP A 284 -8.55 7.21 -0.89
N ARG A 285 -8.12 6.04 -0.40
CA ARG A 285 -8.96 5.04 0.24
C ARG A 285 -8.24 4.38 1.42
N TRP A 286 -8.88 4.37 2.58
CA TRP A 286 -8.38 3.72 3.78
C TRP A 286 -8.82 2.25 3.85
N LEU A 287 -7.87 1.37 4.16
CA LEU A 287 -8.06 -0.06 4.40
C LEU A 287 -7.92 -0.32 5.91
N PRO A 288 -9.04 -0.26 6.68
CA PRO A 288 -8.98 -0.29 8.14
C PRO A 288 -8.42 -1.60 8.71
N GLU A 289 -8.67 -2.73 8.04
CA GLU A 289 -8.16 -4.04 8.49
C GLU A 289 -6.63 -4.15 8.42
N LEU A 290 -6.00 -3.35 7.55
CA LEU A 290 -4.54 -3.36 7.34
C LEU A 290 -3.85 -2.14 7.95
N ASN A 291 -4.61 -1.11 8.36
CA ASN A 291 -4.11 0.22 8.69
C ASN A 291 -3.28 0.85 7.57
N TRP A 292 -3.68 0.63 6.32
CA TRP A 292 -3.03 1.16 5.12
C TRP A 292 -3.95 2.08 4.35
N GLY A 293 -3.40 3.12 3.75
CA GLY A 293 -4.06 3.94 2.75
C GLY A 293 -3.58 3.55 1.36
N VAL A 294 -4.51 3.50 0.41
CA VAL A 294 -4.22 3.47 -1.02
C VAL A 294 -4.41 4.88 -1.53
N VAL A 295 -3.39 5.42 -2.18
CA VAL A 295 -3.45 6.74 -2.81
C VAL A 295 -3.15 6.58 -4.29
N ALA A 296 -3.99 7.20 -5.12
CA ALA A 296 -3.85 7.26 -6.56
C ALA A 296 -3.77 8.73 -6.96
N GLU A 297 -2.69 9.13 -7.60
CA GLU A 297 -2.39 10.53 -7.94
C GLU A 297 -2.02 10.64 -9.41
N ILE A 298 -2.22 11.82 -10.01
CA ILE A 298 -1.75 12.19 -11.35
C ILE A 298 -1.39 13.67 -11.36
N ASP A 299 -0.34 14.05 -12.10
CA ASP A 299 0.01 15.46 -12.27
C ASP A 299 -1.19 16.22 -12.84
N ARG A 300 -1.52 17.36 -12.23
CA ARG A 300 -2.65 18.19 -12.66
C ARG A 300 -2.46 18.69 -14.09
N ASP A 301 -1.23 18.99 -14.48
CA ASP A 301 -0.93 19.50 -15.82
C ASP A 301 -1.14 18.41 -16.88
N GLU A 302 -0.77 17.15 -16.61
CA GLU A 302 -1.14 16.04 -17.51
C GLU A 302 -2.65 15.75 -17.48
N GLY A 303 -3.24 15.76 -16.29
CA GLY A 303 -4.66 15.47 -16.12
C GLY A 303 -5.51 16.42 -16.95
N TYR A 304 -5.29 17.73 -16.84
CA TYR A 304 -6.15 18.74 -17.47
C TYR A 304 -5.65 19.28 -18.82
N GLY A 305 -4.42 18.96 -19.21
CA GLY A 305 -3.85 19.31 -20.51
C GLY A 305 -3.25 20.71 -20.57
#